data_AF-A0A6P1HQM0-F1
#
_entry.id   AF-A0A6P1HQM0-F1
#
_cell.length_a   1.000
_cell.length_b   1.000
_cell.length_c   1.000
_cell.angle_alpha   90.00
_cell.angle_beta   90.00
_cell.angle_gamma   90.00
#
_symmetry.space_group_name_H-M   'P 1'
#
loop_
_entity.id
_entity.type
_entity.pdbx_description
1 polymer ?
#
loop_
_entity_poly.entity_id
_entity_poly.type
_entity_poly.pdbx_seq_one_letter_code
_entity_poly.pdbx_strand_id
1 'polypeptide(L)'
;MEFIEPRNINADKVDWLISERVRALVSYYAEYTEYTESDVVDKLLLNILDDKKFIEWIKDKRNNKRIIKQVNIEHLIEEKEEEVG
;
A
#
# COMPACT_ATOMS: atom_id res chain seq x y z
N MET A 1 -1.18 2.75 11.16
CA MET A 1 -2.44 3.00 10.42
C MET A 1 -3.45 1.95 10.79
N GLU A 2 -4.73 2.23 10.59
CA GLU A 2 -5.76 1.19 10.56
C GLU A 2 -5.80 0.60 9.14
N PHE A 3 -5.44 -0.67 9.02
CA PHE A 3 -5.41 -1.38 7.73
C PHE A 3 -6.73 -2.10 7.47
N ILE A 4 -7.04 -2.30 6.19
CA ILE A 4 -8.32 -2.89 5.75
C ILE A 4 -8.17 -4.41 5.74
N GLU A 5 -9.08 -5.12 6.42
CA GLU A 5 -9.10 -6.59 6.39
C GLU A 5 -9.63 -7.11 5.03
N PRO A 6 -9.06 -8.23 4.51
CA PRO A 6 -9.51 -8.81 3.26
C PRO A 6 -10.99 -9.19 3.28
N ARG A 7 -11.74 -8.79 2.25
CA ARG A 7 -13.11 -9.24 2.01
C ARG A 7 -13.13 -10.01 0.69
N ASN A 8 -13.56 -11.27 0.72
CA ASN A 8 -13.66 -12.14 -0.47
C ASN A 8 -14.84 -11.71 -1.35
N ILE A 9 -14.72 -10.55 -1.99
CA ILE A 9 -15.69 -10.06 -2.97
C ILE A 9 -15.11 -10.33 -4.37
N ASN A 10 -15.92 -10.87 -5.27
CA ASN A 10 -15.60 -10.84 -6.70
C ASN A 10 -15.67 -9.38 -7.14
N ALA A 11 -14.52 -8.72 -7.18
CA ALA A 11 -14.42 -7.31 -7.54
C ALA A 11 -14.25 -7.16 -9.06
N ASP A 12 -15.08 -6.32 -9.67
CA ASP A 12 -14.89 -5.87 -11.04
C ASP A 12 -13.66 -4.97 -11.14
N LYS A 13 -13.10 -4.83 -12.36
CA LYS A 13 -12.05 -3.83 -12.61
C LYS A 13 -12.66 -2.44 -12.41
N VAL A 14 -12.08 -1.65 -11.51
CA VAL A 14 -12.57 -0.31 -11.21
C VAL A 14 -11.57 0.73 -11.71
N ASP A 15 -12.06 1.71 -12.47
CA ASP A 15 -11.36 2.98 -12.64
C ASP A 15 -11.47 3.76 -11.31
N TRP A 16 -10.33 4.19 -10.76
CA TRP A 16 -10.27 4.77 -9.43
C TRP A 16 -11.12 6.04 -9.32
N LEU A 17 -12.27 5.95 -8.63
CA LEU A 17 -13.13 7.08 -8.33
C LEU A 17 -12.93 7.49 -6.87
N ILE A 18 -12.36 8.68 -6.66
CA ILE A 18 -12.13 9.25 -5.33
C ILE A 18 -13.21 10.31 -5.04
N SER A 19 -13.84 10.18 -3.86
CA SER A 19 -14.87 11.13 -3.41
C SER A 19 -14.34 12.56 -3.33
N GLU A 20 -15.22 13.56 -3.52
CA GLU A 20 -14.86 14.98 -3.42
C GLU A 20 -14.25 15.32 -2.06
N ARG A 21 -14.78 14.75 -0.97
CA ARG A 21 -14.25 14.92 0.38
C ARG A 21 -12.78 14.48 0.49
N VAL A 22 -12.43 13.34 -0.11
CA VAL A 22 -11.05 12.83 -0.06
C VAL A 22 -10.13 13.68 -0.93
N ARG A 23 -10.60 14.15 -2.09
CA ARG A 23 -9.83 15.10 -2.91
C ARG A 23 -9.52 16.39 -2.16
N ALA A 24 -10.51 16.98 -1.48
CA ALA A 24 -10.29 18.16 -0.65
C ALA A 24 -9.29 17.89 0.49
N LEU A 25 -9.38 16.73 1.14
CA LEU A 25 -8.43 16.33 2.18
C LEU A 25 -6.99 16.27 1.64
N VAL A 26 -6.77 15.61 0.50
CA VAL A 26 -5.45 15.52 -0.13
C VAL A 26 -4.93 16.92 -0.48
N SER A 27 -5.78 17.77 -1.05
CA SER A 27 -5.42 19.14 -1.44
C SER A 27 -4.93 19.99 -0.27
N TYR A 28 -5.71 20.03 0.83
CA TYR A 28 -5.30 20.77 2.03
C TYR A 28 -4.07 20.18 2.71
N TYR A 29 -3.91 18.85 2.67
CA TYR A 29 -2.72 18.20 3.23
C TYR A 29 -1.47 18.48 2.40
N ALA A 30 -1.60 18.53 1.07
CA ALA A 30 -0.55 18.92 0.15
C ALA A 30 -0.10 20.36 0.42
N GLU A 31 -1.05 21.30 0.57
CA GLU A 31 -0.77 22.68 0.97
C GLU A 31 -0.04 22.76 2.32
N TYR A 32 -0.53 22.05 3.34
CA TYR A 32 0.08 22.04 4.68
C TYR A 32 1.51 21.48 4.69
N THR A 33 1.77 20.46 3.88
CA THR A 33 3.06 19.76 3.86
C THR A 33 4.04 20.26 2.80
N GLU A 34 3.62 21.25 2.00
CA GLU A 34 4.38 21.80 0.86
C GLU A 34 4.78 20.73 -0.18
N TYR A 35 3.94 19.69 -0.31
CA TYR A 35 4.08 18.65 -1.33
C TYR A 35 3.05 18.83 -2.44
N THR A 36 3.24 18.14 -3.57
CA THR A 36 2.18 18.04 -4.57
C THR A 36 1.11 17.04 -4.11
N GLU A 37 -0.12 17.17 -4.59
CA GLU A 37 -1.18 16.19 -4.32
C GLU A 37 -0.75 14.77 -4.72
N SER A 38 -0.01 14.62 -5.83
CA SER A 38 0.54 13.34 -6.29
C SER A 38 1.52 12.75 -5.28
N ASP A 39 2.47 13.55 -4.76
CA ASP A 39 3.44 13.09 -3.77
C ASP A 39 2.74 12.63 -2.47
N VAL A 40 1.71 13.37 -2.05
CA VAL A 40 0.89 13.01 -0.88
C VAL A 40 0.21 11.67 -1.10
N VAL A 41 -0.44 11.48 -2.25
CA VAL A 41 -1.11 10.23 -2.59
C VAL A 41 -0.12 9.07 -2.63
N ASP A 42 1.01 9.22 -3.32
CA ASP A 42 2.03 8.18 -3.43
C ASP A 42 2.57 7.79 -2.06
N LYS A 43 2.97 8.77 -1.23
CA LYS A 43 3.46 8.53 0.13
C LYS A 43 2.43 7.84 1.01
N LEU A 44 1.17 8.30 0.97
CA LEU A 44 0.11 7.72 1.79
C LEU A 44 -0.22 6.28 1.38
N LEU A 45 -0.26 6.00 0.08
CA LEU A 45 -0.54 4.65 -0.43
C LEU A 45 0.63 3.69 -0.16
N LEU A 46 1.88 4.16 -0.21
CA LEU A 46 3.03 3.32 0.13
C LEU A 46 3.04 2.86 1.60
N ASN A 47 2.36 3.58 2.50
CA ASN A 47 2.20 3.13 3.90
C ASN A 47 1.38 1.83 4.03
N ILE A 48 0.70 1.36 2.97
CA ILE A 48 0.07 0.03 2.95
C ILE A 48 1.13 -1.07 3.15
N LEU A 49 2.40 -0.81 2.77
CA LEU A 49 3.50 -1.76 2.96
C LEU A 49 3.85 -2.01 4.43
N ASP A 50 3.38 -1.15 5.35
CA ASP A 50 3.53 -1.36 6.79
C ASP A 50 2.55 -2.41 7.35
N ASP A 51 1.56 -2.86 6.55
CA ASP A 51 0.65 -3.93 6.94
C ASP A 51 1.35 -5.29 6.88
N LYS A 52 1.82 -5.76 8.05
CA LYS A 52 2.48 -7.06 8.19
C LYS A 52 1.64 -8.23 7.65
N LYS A 53 0.31 -8.19 7.81
CA LYS A 53 -0.58 -9.25 7.30
C LYS A 53 -0.63 -9.24 5.79
N PHE A 54 -0.61 -8.05 5.18
CA PHE A 54 -0.53 -7.91 3.72
C PHE A 54 0.80 -8.46 3.18
N ILE A 55 1.92 -8.17 3.84
CA ILE A 55 3.24 -8.71 3.45
C ILE A 55 3.26 -10.24 3.57
N GLU A 56 2.73 -10.81 4.66
CA GLU A 56 2.59 -12.27 4.82
C GLU A 56 1.71 -12.88 3.73
N TRP A 57 0.58 -12.25 3.42
CA TRP A 57 -0.30 -12.69 2.35
C TRP A 57 0.39 -12.67 0.97
N ILE A 58 1.26 -11.69 0.70
CA ILE A 58 2.08 -11.66 -0.53
C ILE A 58 3.03 -12.85 -0.55
N LYS A 59 3.70 -13.18 0.56
CA LYS A 59 4.64 -14.31 0.65
C LYS A 59 3.95 -15.63 0.29
N ASP A 60 2.71 -15.82 0.70
CA ASP A 60 1.91 -17.03 0.43
C ASP A 60 1.40 -17.15 -1.01
N LYS A 61 1.57 -16.12 -1.85
CA LYS A 61 1.14 -16.18 -3.26
C LYS A 61 2.07 -17.04 -4.11
N ARG A 62 1.48 -17.86 -4.98
CA ARG A 62 2.20 -18.65 -5.99
C ARG A 62 3.11 -17.80 -6.90
N ASN A 63 2.74 -16.54 -7.17
CA ASN A 63 3.48 -15.59 -7.99
C ASN A 63 4.19 -14.49 -7.16
N ASN A 64 4.47 -14.78 -5.88
CA ASN A 64 5.07 -13.83 -4.93
C ASN A 64 6.29 -13.08 -5.49
N LYS A 65 7.26 -13.77 -6.13
CA LYS A 65 8.48 -13.16 -6.69
C LYS A 65 8.20 -12.00 -7.65
N ARG A 66 7.16 -12.12 -8.47
CA ARG A 66 6.77 -11.05 -9.40
C ARG A 66 6.15 -9.88 -8.66
N ILE A 67 5.29 -10.15 -7.68
CA ILE A 67 4.62 -9.13 -6.88
C ILE A 67 5.65 -8.34 -6.08
N ILE A 68 6.54 -9.05 -5.37
CA ILE A 68 7.62 -8.48 -4.55
C ILE A 68 8.43 -7.45 -5.35
N LYS A 69 8.85 -7.83 -6.56
CA LYS A 69 9.61 -6.95 -7.46
C LYS A 69 8.81 -5.76 -7.99
N GLN A 70 7.52 -5.94 -8.23
CA GLN A 70 6.66 -4.85 -8.73
C GLN A 70 6.37 -3.79 -7.66
N VAL A 71 6.29 -4.19 -6.39
CA VAL A 71 6.06 -3.28 -5.26
C VAL A 71 7.32 -2.92 -4.47
N ASN A 72 8.49 -3.43 -4.90
CA ASN A 72 9.82 -3.11 -4.36
C ASN A 72 9.98 -3.38 -2.85
N ILE A 73 9.59 -4.59 -2.40
CA ILE A 73 9.60 -4.99 -0.98
C ILE A 73 10.63 -6.08 -0.65
N GLU A 74 11.62 -6.31 -1.51
CA GLU A 74 12.67 -7.32 -1.29
C GLU A 74 13.33 -7.17 0.09
N HIS A 75 13.69 -5.94 0.46
CA HIS A 75 14.30 -5.61 1.74
C HIS A 75 13.43 -5.99 2.95
N LEU A 76 12.11 -5.79 2.88
CA LEU A 76 11.16 -6.11 3.97
C LEU A 76 10.99 -7.63 4.18
N ILE A 77 11.44 -8.43 3.21
CA ILE A 77 11.33 -9.88 3.25
C ILE A 77 12.61 -10.49 3.83
N GLU A 78 13.76 -9.96 3.43
CA GLU A 78 15.10 -10.40 3.86
C GLU A 78 15.34 -10.11 5.36
N GLU A 79 14.95 -8.93 5.87
CA GLU A 79 15.10 -8.55 7.30
C GLU A 79 14.38 -9.50 8.26
N LYS A 80 13.27 -10.13 7.82
CA LYS A 80 12.50 -11.08 8.65
C LYS A 80 13.11 -12.49 8.71
N GLU A 81 14.01 -12.85 7.80
CA GLU A 81 14.66 -14.16 7.79
C GLU A 81 15.87 -14.20 8.74
N GLU A 82 16.50 -13.04 9.02
CA GLU A 82 17.63 -12.93 9.95
C GLU A 82 17.20 -12.89 11.43
N GLU A 83 15.99 -12.43 11.76
CA GLU A 83 15.48 -12.41 13.15
C GLU A 83 14.99 -13.79 13.66
N VAL A 84 14.84 -14.78 12.78
CA VAL A 84 14.34 -16.13 13.10
C VAL A 84 15.45 -17.19 12.99
N GLY A 85 16.68 -16.78 12.62
CA GLY A 85 17.87 -17.64 12.46
C GLY A 85 18.67 -17.87 13.73
#